data_AF-A0A8T4IRG6-F1
#
_entry.id   AF-A0A8T4IRG6-F1
#
_cell.length_a   1.000
_cell.length_b   1.000
_cell.length_c   1.000
_cell.angle_alpha   90.00
_cell.angle_beta   90.00
_cell.angle_gamma   90.00
#
_symmetry.space_group_name_H-M   'P 1'
#
loop_
_entity.id
_entity.type
_entity.pdbx_description
1 polymer ?
#
loop_
_entity_poly.entity_id
_entity_poly.type
_entity_poly.pdbx_seq_one_letter_code
_entity_poly.pdbx_strand_id
1 'polypeptide(L)'
;RRGAAGIEGQRVEYPHRLVSLELTPPGPLPHDFSAYLTDRGLRLVYPLPGGRVRLYLQTEPDELRGLTADGFADWLARAVREVPALDGLVPALPEAVGSKQTFAVGRYLADRLAAPGLALVGEAAYAVHPMAAQGMNTAITSAASLAEQIARALDGSAPGDGGARLGAAAADAALRAYEEERRPTLVQAAKTSANAARMVTDLAWPGRVVGRRAVRCTGANARLLHTVTHNMAGLGPRPLTPLDRLQQIGLLPDPRAHRVPTA
;
A
#
# COMPACT_ATOMS: atom_id res chain seq x y z
N ARG A 1 24.06 4.08 2.18
CA ARG A 1 23.10 2.94 2.14
C ARG A 1 22.74 2.56 3.57
N ARG A 2 21.48 2.24 3.88
CA ARG A 2 21.00 1.95 5.25
C ARG A 2 21.89 1.00 6.06
N GLY A 3 22.30 -0.13 5.47
CA GLY A 3 23.17 -1.11 6.15
C GLY A 3 24.55 -0.56 6.54
N ALA A 4 25.07 0.42 5.80
CA ALA A 4 26.33 1.08 6.14
C ALA A 4 26.21 2.04 7.35
N ALA A 5 24.98 2.41 7.74
CA ALA A 5 24.70 3.27 8.89
C ALA A 5 24.28 2.47 10.14
N GLY A 6 24.35 1.13 10.10
CA GLY A 6 23.90 0.28 11.20
C GLY A 6 22.40 0.43 11.52
N ILE A 7 21.59 0.79 10.52
CA ILE A 7 20.14 0.84 10.67
C ILE A 7 19.56 -0.46 10.13
N GLU A 8 19.00 -1.26 11.03
CA GLU A 8 18.25 -2.47 10.68
C GLU A 8 16.76 -2.17 10.52
N GLY A 9 15.98 -3.22 10.31
CA GLY A 9 14.54 -3.12 10.27
C GLY A 9 13.87 -4.45 10.01
N GLN A 10 12.57 -4.48 10.24
CA GLN A 10 11.77 -5.68 10.12
C GLN A 10 11.30 -5.86 8.68
N ARG A 11 11.88 -6.83 7.98
CA ARG A 11 11.39 -7.30 6.67
C ARG A 11 10.46 -8.49 6.87
N VAL A 12 9.29 -8.44 6.25
CA VAL A 12 8.37 -9.58 6.16
C VAL A 12 7.96 -9.74 4.71
N GLU A 13 8.21 -10.92 4.15
CA GLU A 13 7.75 -11.27 2.82
C GLU A 13 6.37 -11.93 2.89
N TYR A 14 5.53 -11.62 1.91
CA TYR A 14 4.24 -12.27 1.78
C TYR A 14 4.40 -13.54 0.92
N PRO A 15 3.62 -14.60 1.19
CA PRO A 15 3.73 -15.88 0.50
C PRO A 15 3.07 -15.85 -0.90
N HIS A 16 3.13 -14.72 -1.61
CA HIS A 16 2.58 -14.55 -2.96
C HIS A 16 3.41 -13.56 -3.77
N ARG A 17 3.09 -13.43 -5.05
CA ARG A 17 3.61 -12.38 -5.95
C ARG A 17 2.46 -11.56 -6.50
N LEU A 18 2.83 -10.41 -7.07
CA LEU A 18 1.94 -9.64 -7.92
C LEU A 18 2.50 -9.60 -9.34
N VAL A 19 1.63 -9.85 -10.31
CA VAL A 19 1.88 -9.73 -11.73
C VAL A 19 1.18 -8.46 -12.19
N SER A 20 1.92 -7.54 -12.79
CA SER A 20 1.40 -6.32 -13.38
C SER A 20 1.41 -6.43 -14.90
N LEU A 21 0.32 -5.99 -15.53
CA LEU A 21 0.23 -5.75 -16.96
C LEU A 21 -0.39 -4.40 -17.24
N GLU A 22 0.02 -3.78 -18.33
CA GLU A 22 -0.62 -2.58 -18.87
C GLU A 22 -1.40 -2.96 -20.13
N LEU A 23 -2.65 -2.52 -20.23
CA LEU A 23 -3.54 -2.86 -21.34
C LEU A 23 -4.20 -1.62 -21.92
N THR A 24 -4.57 -1.70 -23.19
CA THR A 24 -5.38 -0.71 -23.90
C THR A 24 -6.63 -1.41 -24.45
N PRO A 25 -7.67 -1.62 -23.62
CA PRO A 25 -8.88 -2.34 -24.05
C PRO A 25 -9.70 -1.49 -25.03
N PRO A 26 -10.40 -2.12 -26.00
CA PRO A 26 -11.13 -1.42 -27.06
C PRO A 26 -12.48 -0.82 -26.62
N GLY A 27 -12.84 -0.93 -25.33
CA GLY A 27 -14.14 -0.58 -24.78
C GLY A 27 -14.07 0.43 -23.63
N PRO A 28 -15.21 0.75 -23.00
CA PRO A 28 -15.24 1.66 -21.86
C PRO A 28 -14.37 1.12 -20.73
N LEU A 29 -13.57 2.00 -20.14
CA LEU A 29 -12.70 1.65 -19.02
C LEU A 29 -13.49 1.65 -17.71
N PRO A 30 -13.08 0.84 -16.72
CA PRO A 30 -13.52 1.06 -15.35
C PRO A 30 -13.14 2.49 -14.93
N HIS A 31 -14.11 3.26 -14.45
CA HIS A 31 -13.89 4.62 -13.96
C HIS A 31 -13.15 4.65 -12.61
N ASP A 32 -13.35 3.60 -11.81
CA ASP A 32 -12.82 3.50 -10.46
C ASP A 32 -11.78 2.39 -10.34
N PHE A 33 -10.89 2.57 -9.37
CA PHE A 33 -10.11 1.46 -8.82
C PHE A 33 -11.05 0.35 -8.38
N SER A 34 -10.80 -0.87 -8.85
CA SER A 34 -11.62 -2.04 -8.54
C SER A 34 -10.74 -3.21 -8.10
N ALA A 35 -11.15 -3.87 -7.01
CA ALA A 35 -10.48 -5.01 -6.42
C ALA A 35 -11.43 -6.20 -6.34
N TYR A 36 -11.05 -7.32 -6.93
CA TYR A 36 -11.85 -8.55 -6.98
C TYR A 36 -11.12 -9.67 -6.23
N LEU A 37 -11.76 -10.16 -5.17
CA LEU A 37 -11.24 -11.27 -4.36
C LEU A 37 -11.79 -12.59 -4.93
N THR A 38 -10.91 -13.46 -5.44
CA THR A 38 -11.29 -14.79 -5.94
C THR A 38 -10.62 -15.89 -5.14
N ASP A 39 -10.86 -17.15 -5.51
CA ASP A 39 -10.23 -18.30 -4.84
C ASP A 39 -8.76 -18.46 -5.20
N ARG A 40 -8.26 -17.81 -6.27
CA ARG A 40 -6.82 -17.78 -6.63
C ARG A 40 -6.18 -16.41 -6.41
N GLY A 41 -6.64 -15.67 -5.41
CA GLY A 41 -6.03 -14.37 -5.03
C GLY A 41 -6.81 -13.13 -5.45
N LEU A 42 -6.12 -12.02 -5.38
CA LEU A 42 -6.63 -10.71 -5.74
C LEU A 42 -6.43 -10.38 -7.22
N ARG A 43 -7.44 -9.76 -7.85
CA ARG A 43 -7.32 -9.08 -9.14
C ARG A 43 -7.63 -7.61 -8.94
N LEU A 44 -6.75 -6.75 -9.42
CA LEU A 44 -6.89 -5.32 -9.26
C LEU A 44 -6.88 -4.66 -10.64
N VAL A 45 -7.80 -3.74 -10.89
CA VAL A 45 -7.76 -2.91 -12.09
C VAL A 45 -7.96 -1.45 -11.71
N TYR A 46 -7.22 -0.56 -12.36
CA TYR A 46 -7.50 0.86 -12.30
C TYR A 46 -7.13 1.55 -13.61
N PRO A 47 -7.84 2.62 -13.99
CA PRO A 47 -7.57 3.37 -15.20
C PRO A 47 -6.25 4.13 -15.11
N LEU A 48 -5.58 4.26 -16.25
CA LEU A 48 -4.40 5.07 -16.48
C LEU A 48 -4.70 6.15 -17.53
N PRO A 49 -3.93 7.25 -17.57
CA PRO A 49 -4.05 8.24 -18.64
C PRO A 49 -3.84 7.62 -20.03
N GLY A 50 -4.60 8.14 -21.01
CA GLY A 50 -4.49 7.75 -22.41
C GLY A 50 -5.27 6.48 -22.79
N GLY A 51 -6.40 6.20 -22.13
CA GLY A 51 -7.22 5.03 -22.48
C GLY A 51 -6.62 3.69 -22.05
N ARG A 52 -5.65 3.72 -21.14
CA ARG A 52 -4.94 2.53 -20.64
C ARG A 52 -5.52 2.07 -19.32
N VAL A 53 -5.25 0.83 -18.95
CA VAL A 53 -5.54 0.28 -17.62
C VAL A 53 -4.34 -0.47 -17.10
N ARG A 54 -4.19 -0.46 -15.78
CA ARG A 54 -3.24 -1.31 -15.07
C ARG A 54 -3.98 -2.48 -14.45
N LEU A 55 -3.57 -3.70 -14.78
CA LEU A 55 -4.07 -4.93 -14.18
C LEU A 55 -3.00 -5.52 -13.26
N TYR A 56 -3.37 -5.80 -12.01
CA TYR A 56 -2.58 -6.65 -11.14
C TYR A 56 -3.28 -7.97 -10.87
N LEU A 57 -2.54 -9.06 -10.89
CA LEU A 57 -2.99 -10.38 -10.48
C LEU A 57 -2.08 -10.93 -9.38
N GLN A 58 -2.67 -11.40 -8.29
CA GLN A 58 -1.96 -12.20 -7.31
C GLN A 58 -1.71 -13.60 -7.86
N THR A 59 -0.53 -14.15 -7.56
CA THR A 59 -0.12 -15.49 -7.97
C THR A 59 0.72 -16.13 -6.86
N GLU A 60 0.78 -17.46 -6.82
CA GLU A 60 1.68 -18.19 -5.93
C GLU A 60 3.16 -17.91 -6.31
N PRO A 61 4.12 -18.00 -5.37
CA PRO A 61 5.53 -17.63 -5.59
C PRO A 61 6.18 -18.17 -6.87
N ASP A 62 5.82 -19.40 -7.25
CA ASP A 62 6.44 -20.14 -8.35
C ASP A 62 5.47 -20.54 -9.46
N GLU A 63 4.21 -20.09 -9.41
CA GLU A 63 3.15 -20.49 -10.36
C GLU A 63 3.50 -20.18 -11.82
N LEU A 64 4.20 -19.07 -12.04
CA LEU A 64 4.57 -18.61 -13.38
C LEU A 64 5.99 -19.01 -13.80
N ARG A 65 6.71 -19.74 -12.94
CA ARG A 65 8.10 -20.10 -13.18
C ARG A 65 8.17 -21.09 -14.34
N GLY A 66 8.98 -20.76 -15.36
CA GLY A 66 9.21 -21.64 -16.50
C GLY A 66 8.08 -21.68 -17.54
N LEU A 67 7.03 -20.86 -17.40
CA LEU A 67 6.00 -20.74 -18.44
C LEU A 67 6.58 -20.12 -19.71
N THR A 68 6.19 -20.68 -20.86
CA THR A 68 6.39 -20.05 -22.18
C THR A 68 5.51 -18.80 -22.32
N ALA A 69 5.74 -18.01 -23.37
CA ALA A 69 4.88 -16.86 -23.66
C ALA A 69 3.41 -17.27 -23.83
N ASP A 70 3.16 -18.34 -24.60
CA ASP A 70 1.82 -18.88 -24.82
C ASP A 70 1.21 -19.44 -23.52
N GLY A 71 2.00 -20.18 -22.74
CA GLY A 71 1.54 -20.70 -21.45
C GLY A 71 1.16 -19.60 -20.46
N PHE A 72 1.90 -18.48 -20.46
CA PHE A 72 1.53 -17.30 -19.68
C PHE A 72 0.26 -16.62 -20.23
N ALA A 73 0.11 -16.50 -21.56
CA ALA A 73 -1.07 -15.93 -22.18
C ALA A 73 -2.34 -16.72 -21.81
N ASP A 74 -2.27 -18.05 -21.85
CA ASP A 74 -3.35 -18.95 -21.44
C ASP A 74 -3.67 -18.84 -19.95
N TRP A 75 -2.64 -18.73 -19.10
CA TRP A 75 -2.82 -18.47 -17.68
C TRP A 75 -3.54 -17.14 -17.44
N LEU A 76 -3.08 -16.07 -18.09
CA LEU A 76 -3.63 -14.73 -17.96
C LEU A 76 -5.10 -14.67 -18.40
N ALA A 77 -5.42 -15.25 -19.56
CA ALA A 77 -6.78 -15.31 -20.07
C ALA A 77 -7.73 -16.04 -19.11
N ARG A 78 -7.29 -17.18 -18.54
CA ARG A 78 -8.06 -17.89 -17.51
C ARG A 78 -8.22 -17.06 -16.24
N ALA A 79 -7.17 -16.39 -15.78
CA ALA A 79 -7.21 -15.59 -14.55
C ALA A 79 -8.14 -14.37 -14.65
N VAL A 80 -8.22 -13.76 -15.84
CA VAL A 80 -9.14 -12.64 -16.12
C VAL A 80 -10.59 -13.12 -16.24
N ARG A 81 -10.86 -14.21 -16.98
CA ARG A 81 -12.23 -14.75 -17.18
C ARG A 81 -12.89 -15.28 -15.91
N GLU A 82 -12.13 -15.52 -14.85
CA GLU A 82 -12.70 -15.82 -13.52
C GLU A 82 -13.48 -14.66 -12.91
N VAL A 83 -13.28 -13.45 -13.42
CA VAL A 83 -13.94 -12.25 -12.94
C VAL A 83 -14.75 -11.68 -14.11
N PRO A 84 -16.06 -11.96 -14.20
CA PRO A 84 -16.89 -11.49 -15.31
C PRO A 84 -16.83 -9.97 -15.55
N ALA A 85 -16.62 -9.19 -14.48
CA ALA A 85 -16.44 -7.74 -14.58
C ALA A 85 -15.16 -7.31 -15.33
N LEU A 86 -14.21 -8.23 -15.56
CA LEU A 86 -12.97 -8.01 -16.31
C LEU A 86 -13.01 -8.57 -17.74
N ASP A 87 -14.14 -9.16 -18.20
CA ASP A 87 -14.24 -9.77 -19.52
C ASP A 87 -13.93 -8.78 -20.66
N GLY A 88 -14.25 -7.50 -20.48
CA GLY A 88 -13.92 -6.43 -21.42
C GLY A 88 -12.41 -6.22 -21.64
N LEU A 89 -11.55 -6.75 -20.76
CA LEU A 89 -10.09 -6.68 -20.90
C LEU A 89 -9.54 -7.81 -21.78
N VAL A 90 -10.28 -8.91 -21.95
CA VAL A 90 -9.83 -10.11 -22.66
C VAL A 90 -9.26 -9.81 -24.06
N PRO A 91 -9.89 -8.95 -24.90
CA PRO A 91 -9.36 -8.64 -26.22
C PRO A 91 -7.96 -8.00 -26.22
N ALA A 92 -7.57 -7.30 -25.15
CA ALA A 92 -6.28 -6.61 -25.06
C ALA A 92 -5.17 -7.43 -24.36
N LEU A 93 -5.49 -8.63 -23.86
CA LEU A 93 -4.51 -9.47 -23.16
C LEU A 93 -3.33 -9.91 -24.05
N PRO A 94 -3.52 -10.32 -25.32
CA PRO A 94 -2.42 -10.82 -26.14
C PRO A 94 -1.28 -9.80 -26.30
N GLU A 95 -1.64 -8.53 -26.55
CA GLU A 95 -0.67 -7.44 -26.70
C GLU A 95 0.00 -7.07 -25.37
N ALA A 96 -0.71 -7.27 -24.24
CA ALA A 96 -0.22 -6.92 -22.92
C ALA A 96 0.85 -7.89 -22.38
N VAL A 97 0.97 -9.11 -22.91
CA VAL A 97 1.89 -10.15 -22.41
C VAL A 97 3.33 -9.66 -22.30
N GLY A 98 3.80 -8.87 -23.27
CA GLY A 98 5.14 -8.30 -23.27
C GLY A 98 5.39 -7.26 -22.18
N SER A 99 4.33 -6.66 -21.63
CA SER A 99 4.41 -5.67 -20.53
C SER A 99 4.51 -6.29 -19.14
N LYS A 100 4.47 -7.64 -19.05
CA LYS A 100 4.45 -8.37 -17.78
C LYS A 100 5.61 -7.97 -16.87
N GLN A 101 5.27 -7.54 -15.67
CA GLN A 101 6.22 -7.36 -14.58
C GLN A 101 5.78 -8.21 -13.39
N THR A 102 6.71 -8.92 -12.75
CA THR A 102 6.42 -9.74 -11.56
C THR A 102 7.21 -9.22 -10.37
N PHE A 103 6.52 -9.01 -9.25
CA PHE A 103 7.08 -8.43 -8.06
C PHE A 103 6.97 -9.39 -6.88
N ALA A 104 8.08 -9.57 -6.16
CA ALA A 104 8.03 -10.08 -4.80
C ALA A 104 7.37 -9.02 -3.91
N VAL A 105 6.40 -9.45 -3.10
CA VAL A 105 5.67 -8.54 -2.23
C VAL A 105 6.21 -8.69 -0.82
N GLY A 106 6.61 -7.57 -0.24
CA GLY A 106 7.08 -7.52 1.14
C GLY A 106 6.61 -6.25 1.82
N ARG A 107 6.79 -6.23 3.13
CA ARG A 107 6.79 -5.01 3.92
C ARG A 107 8.15 -4.87 4.60
N TYR A 108 8.52 -3.63 4.82
CA TYR A 108 9.75 -3.26 5.52
C TYR A 108 9.47 -2.04 6.39
N LEU A 109 10.02 -2.02 7.59
CA LEU A 109 10.07 -0.83 8.43
C LEU A 109 11.42 -0.78 9.13
N ALA A 110 12.16 0.30 8.92
CA ALA A 110 13.42 0.56 9.60
C ALA A 110 13.20 0.79 11.10
N ASP A 111 14.11 0.28 11.93
CA ASP A 111 14.02 0.44 13.38
C ASP A 111 14.26 1.89 13.81
N ARG A 112 15.01 2.65 13.00
CA ARG A 112 15.27 4.08 13.13
C ARG A 112 15.11 4.76 11.77
N LEU A 113 14.73 6.02 11.77
CA LEU A 113 14.60 6.85 10.58
C LEU A 113 15.78 7.81 10.43
N ALA A 114 16.51 8.06 11.51
CA ALA A 114 17.65 8.95 11.53
C ALA A 114 18.88 8.35 12.24
N ALA A 115 20.04 8.84 11.83
CA ALA A 115 21.33 8.72 12.51
C ALA A 115 22.07 10.05 12.35
N PRO A 116 23.18 10.30 13.07
CA PRO A 116 23.96 11.52 12.89
C PRO A 116 24.29 11.78 11.42
N GLY A 117 23.88 12.93 10.89
CA GLY A 117 24.06 13.33 9.49
C GLY A 117 23.29 12.51 8.44
N LEU A 118 22.33 11.66 8.83
CA LEU A 118 21.60 10.77 7.91
C LEU A 118 20.11 10.66 8.26
N ALA A 119 19.24 10.87 7.28
CA ALA A 119 17.83 10.46 7.35
C ALA A 119 17.49 9.43 6.27
N LEU A 120 16.55 8.54 6.61
CA LEU A 120 15.92 7.60 5.70
C LEU A 120 14.53 8.12 5.34
N VAL A 121 14.22 8.18 4.05
CA VAL A 121 12.93 8.63 3.54
C VAL A 121 12.42 7.63 2.49
N GLY A 122 11.10 7.50 2.35
CA GLY A 122 10.47 6.62 1.38
C GLY A 122 10.84 5.15 1.59
N GLU A 123 11.05 4.41 0.50
CA GLU A 123 11.33 2.96 0.54
C GLU A 123 12.63 2.58 1.25
N ALA A 124 13.55 3.53 1.47
CA ALA A 124 14.73 3.31 2.31
C ALA A 124 14.36 3.08 3.79
N ALA A 125 13.29 3.75 4.25
CA ALA A 125 12.77 3.68 5.60
C ALA A 125 11.61 2.68 5.75
N TYR A 126 10.74 2.61 4.74
CA TYR A 126 9.45 1.94 4.86
C TYR A 126 8.93 1.45 3.51
N ALA A 127 8.54 0.17 3.45
CA ALA A 127 7.84 -0.41 2.32
C ALA A 127 6.59 -1.13 2.79
N VAL A 128 5.53 -1.08 1.99
CA VAL A 128 4.26 -1.77 2.24
C VAL A 128 3.85 -2.61 1.05
N HIS A 129 2.88 -3.49 1.31
CA HIS A 129 2.19 -4.18 0.24
C HIS A 129 1.62 -3.15 -0.76
N PRO A 130 1.90 -3.27 -2.07
CA PRO A 130 1.48 -2.31 -3.09
C PRO A 130 -0.02 -2.02 -3.13
N MET A 131 -0.83 -2.98 -2.65
CA MET A 131 -2.28 -2.86 -2.50
C MET A 131 -2.73 -1.72 -1.60
N ALA A 132 -1.91 -1.33 -0.64
CA ALA A 132 -2.24 -0.18 0.17
C ALA A 132 -2.12 1.14 -0.61
N ALA A 133 -1.45 1.15 -1.78
CA ALA A 133 -1.14 2.34 -2.58
C ALA A 133 -0.54 3.51 -1.76
N GLN A 134 0.08 3.18 -0.61
CA GLN A 134 0.50 4.16 0.39
C GLN A 134 1.98 4.50 0.31
N GLY A 135 2.80 3.73 -0.41
CA GLY A 135 4.25 3.92 -0.45
C GLY A 135 4.66 5.32 -0.89
N MET A 136 4.18 5.75 -2.07
CA MET A 136 4.48 7.07 -2.62
C MET A 136 3.95 8.22 -1.75
N ASN A 137 2.69 8.17 -1.32
CA ASN A 137 2.09 9.21 -0.48
C ASN A 137 2.83 9.33 0.87
N THR A 138 3.25 8.20 1.44
CA THR A 138 4.04 8.16 2.67
C THR A 138 5.44 8.72 2.46
N ALA A 139 6.06 8.45 1.30
CA ALA A 139 7.37 9.01 0.97
C ALA A 139 7.31 10.53 0.83
N ILE A 140 6.32 11.06 0.11
CA ILE A 140 6.11 12.50 -0.09
C ILE A 140 5.90 13.22 1.24
N THR A 141 4.96 12.73 2.07
CA THR A 141 4.66 13.35 3.37
C THR A 141 5.85 13.26 4.34
N SER A 142 6.64 12.18 4.27
CA SER A 142 7.85 12.06 5.08
C SER A 142 8.96 13.00 4.59
N ALA A 143 9.11 13.20 3.29
CA ALA A 143 10.05 14.18 2.75
C ALA A 143 9.66 15.62 3.16
N ALA A 144 8.36 15.95 3.13
CA ALA A 144 7.85 17.24 3.56
C ALA A 144 8.12 17.49 5.05
N SER A 145 7.80 16.53 5.93
CA SER A 145 8.11 16.62 7.36
C SER A 145 9.62 16.80 7.61
N LEU A 146 10.47 16.03 6.94
CA LEU A 146 11.92 16.21 7.06
C LEU A 146 12.36 17.62 6.65
N ALA A 147 11.84 18.13 5.53
CA ALA A 147 12.15 19.48 5.06
C ALA A 147 11.70 20.55 6.07
N GLU A 148 10.52 20.41 6.68
CA GLU A 148 10.05 21.33 7.74
C GLU A 148 10.96 21.32 8.97
N GLN A 149 11.40 20.15 9.43
CA GLN A 149 12.28 20.06 10.60
C GLN A 149 13.64 20.71 10.31
N ILE A 150 14.18 20.52 9.09
CA ILE A 150 15.43 21.19 8.66
C ILE A 150 15.23 22.70 8.55
N ALA A 151 14.11 23.16 7.99
CA ALA A 151 13.81 24.59 7.86
C ALA A 151 13.70 25.28 9.23
N ARG A 152 12.99 24.68 10.19
CA ARG A 152 12.90 25.20 11.58
C ARG A 152 14.28 25.32 12.23
N ALA A 153 15.16 24.35 11.98
CA ALA A 153 16.53 24.40 12.49
C ALA A 153 17.38 25.50 11.80
N LEU A 154 17.13 25.82 10.53
CA LEU A 154 17.77 26.94 9.84
C LEU A 154 17.30 28.28 10.42
N ASP A 155 16.01 28.44 10.65
CA ASP A 155 15.43 29.70 11.18
C ASP A 155 15.91 29.99 12.61
N GLY A 156 16.11 28.94 13.41
CA GLY A 156 16.68 29.06 14.76
C GLY A 156 18.20 29.24 14.79
N SER A 157 18.90 29.12 13.64
CA SER A 157 20.34 29.30 13.55
C SER A 157 20.69 30.77 13.32
N ALA A 158 21.62 31.31 14.11
CA ALA A 158 22.12 32.67 13.88
C ALA A 158 22.75 32.79 12.47
N PRO A 159 22.54 33.90 11.73
CA PRO A 159 23.21 34.10 10.45
C PRO A 159 24.72 34.16 10.69
N GLY A 160 25.46 33.17 10.18
CA GLY A 160 26.92 33.23 10.08
C GLY A 160 27.36 33.94 8.80
N ASP A 161 28.64 34.29 8.72
CA ASP A 161 29.29 35.11 7.68
C ASP A 161 29.22 34.54 6.24
N GLY A 162 28.46 33.48 5.99
CA GLY A 162 28.28 32.84 4.68
C GLY A 162 26.85 32.35 4.40
N GLY A 163 25.84 32.90 5.10
CA GLY A 163 24.45 32.46 5.04
C GLY A 163 24.07 31.51 6.17
N ALA A 164 22.77 31.21 6.31
CA ALA A 164 22.27 30.27 7.32
C ALA A 164 22.86 28.87 7.08
N ARG A 165 23.83 28.49 7.91
CA ARG A 165 24.45 27.16 7.91
C ARG A 165 24.03 26.43 9.16
N LEU A 166 23.43 25.26 8.97
CA LEU A 166 23.10 24.37 10.08
C LEU A 166 24.39 23.78 10.67
N GLY A 167 24.62 23.99 11.96
CA GLY A 167 25.64 23.25 12.70
C GLY A 167 25.29 21.76 12.79
N ALA A 168 26.29 20.88 12.88
CA ALA A 168 26.08 19.43 12.94
C ALA A 168 25.12 19.00 14.08
N ALA A 169 25.23 19.62 15.25
CA ALA A 169 24.33 19.35 16.37
C ALA A 169 22.88 19.76 16.09
N ALA A 170 22.67 20.90 15.42
CA ALA A 170 21.33 21.34 15.02
C ALA A 170 20.75 20.44 13.93
N ALA A 171 21.59 19.93 13.03
CA ALA A 171 21.18 18.96 12.00
C ALA A 171 20.70 17.68 12.67
N ASP A 172 21.51 17.10 13.54
CA ASP A 172 21.15 15.88 14.23
C ASP A 172 19.91 16.04 15.10
N ALA A 173 19.69 17.21 15.71
CA ALA A 173 18.46 17.51 16.44
C ALA A 173 17.22 17.54 15.51
N ALA A 174 17.32 18.19 14.35
CA ALA A 174 16.24 18.20 13.35
C ALA A 174 15.93 16.79 12.81
N LEU A 175 16.95 15.97 12.57
CA LEU A 175 16.78 14.59 12.12
C LEU A 175 16.09 13.71 13.19
N ARG A 176 16.41 13.92 14.47
CA ARG A 176 15.72 13.25 15.59
C ARG A 176 14.26 13.69 15.70
N ALA A 177 13.98 14.98 15.59
CA ALA A 177 12.61 15.51 15.59
C ALA A 177 11.77 14.92 14.45
N TYR A 178 12.37 14.77 13.26
CA TYR A 178 11.76 14.06 12.14
C TYR A 178 11.42 12.59 12.49
N GLU A 179 12.36 11.86 13.10
CA GLU A 179 12.10 10.48 13.52
C GLU A 179 10.96 10.39 14.54
N GLU A 180 10.99 11.23 15.58
CA GLU A 180 10.00 11.27 16.65
C GLU A 180 8.58 11.55 16.11
N GLU A 181 8.46 12.47 15.15
CA GLU A 181 7.20 12.79 14.50
C GLU A 181 6.71 11.65 13.58
N ARG A 182 7.61 11.11 12.75
CA ARG A 182 7.21 10.24 11.64
C ARG A 182 7.10 8.77 12.00
N ARG A 183 7.96 8.28 12.89
CA ARG A 183 8.03 6.84 13.20
C ARG A 183 6.71 6.27 13.73
N PRO A 184 5.96 6.92 14.64
CA PRO A 184 4.67 6.40 15.10
C PRO A 184 3.65 6.26 13.96
N THR A 185 3.61 7.24 13.06
CA THR A 185 2.72 7.24 11.88
C THR A 185 3.08 6.10 10.93
N LEU A 186 4.37 5.88 10.66
CA LEU A 186 4.84 4.78 9.82
C LEU A 186 4.54 3.41 10.44
N VAL A 187 4.73 3.24 11.75
CA VAL A 187 4.37 2.01 12.47
C VAL A 187 2.87 1.71 12.32
N GLN A 188 2.03 2.73 12.49
CA GLN A 188 0.59 2.58 12.38
C GLN A 188 0.15 2.25 10.95
N ALA A 189 0.74 2.91 9.95
CA ALA A 189 0.51 2.62 8.55
C ALA A 189 0.96 1.19 8.20
N ALA A 190 2.13 0.75 8.67
CA ALA A 190 2.66 -0.61 8.47
C ALA A 190 1.69 -1.68 8.99
N LYS A 191 1.16 -1.49 10.21
CA LYS A 191 0.19 -2.40 10.83
C LYS A 191 -1.12 -2.43 10.06
N THR A 192 -1.64 -1.24 9.71
CA THR A 192 -2.92 -1.11 9.00
C THR A 192 -2.84 -1.73 7.61
N SER A 193 -1.79 -1.42 6.86
CA SER A 193 -1.52 -1.98 5.53
C SER A 193 -1.37 -3.50 5.59
N ALA A 194 -0.63 -4.04 6.56
CA ALA A 194 -0.45 -5.48 6.66
C ALA A 194 -1.74 -6.24 6.99
N ASN A 195 -2.58 -5.67 7.85
CA ASN A 195 -3.89 -6.24 8.16
C ASN A 195 -4.81 -6.19 6.93
N ALA A 196 -4.83 -5.08 6.21
CA ALA A 196 -5.59 -4.94 4.98
C ALA A 196 -5.11 -5.90 3.89
N ALA A 197 -3.78 -6.05 3.72
CA ALA A 197 -3.19 -7.00 2.79
C ALA A 197 -3.66 -8.43 3.10
N ARG A 198 -3.46 -8.92 4.34
CA ARG A 198 -3.91 -10.25 4.75
C ARG A 198 -5.41 -10.46 4.53
N MET A 199 -6.22 -9.45 4.80
CA MET A 199 -7.67 -9.50 4.59
C MET A 199 -8.06 -9.79 3.14
N VAL A 200 -7.27 -9.36 2.15
CA VAL A 200 -7.61 -9.49 0.72
C VAL A 200 -6.73 -10.47 -0.05
N THR A 201 -5.58 -10.86 0.49
CA THR A 201 -4.61 -11.74 -0.19
C THR A 201 -4.41 -13.09 0.48
N ASP A 202 -4.88 -13.31 1.71
CA ASP A 202 -4.75 -14.62 2.37
C ASP A 202 -5.72 -15.64 1.74
N LEU A 203 -5.15 -16.72 1.19
CA LEU A 203 -5.87 -17.79 0.51
C LEU A 203 -6.16 -19.01 1.37
N ALA A 204 -5.59 -19.09 2.59
CA ALA A 204 -5.95 -20.12 3.53
C ALA A 204 -7.45 -20.06 3.82
N TRP A 205 -8.12 -21.22 3.95
CA TRP A 205 -9.57 -21.28 4.17
C TRP A 205 -10.07 -20.32 5.28
N PRO A 206 -9.50 -20.29 6.49
CA PRO A 206 -9.99 -19.39 7.54
C PRO A 206 -9.73 -17.92 7.20
N GLY A 207 -8.56 -17.60 6.62
CA GLY A 207 -8.20 -16.25 6.18
C GLY A 207 -9.16 -15.72 5.11
N ARG A 208 -9.45 -16.55 4.09
CA ARG A 208 -10.37 -16.22 3.01
C ARG A 208 -11.80 -15.98 3.50
N VAL A 209 -12.31 -16.81 4.42
CA VAL A 209 -13.66 -16.66 4.97
C VAL A 209 -13.76 -15.37 5.78
N VAL A 210 -12.82 -15.15 6.71
CA VAL A 210 -12.80 -13.95 7.56
C VAL A 210 -12.58 -12.68 6.73
N GLY A 211 -11.64 -12.72 5.80
CA GLY A 211 -11.31 -11.59 4.92
C GLY A 211 -12.46 -11.16 4.03
N ARG A 212 -13.14 -12.11 3.37
CA ARG A 212 -14.34 -11.82 2.55
C ARG A 212 -15.48 -11.25 3.39
N ARG A 213 -15.69 -11.78 4.60
CA ARG A 213 -16.69 -11.24 5.52
C ARG A 213 -16.31 -9.82 5.95
N ALA A 214 -15.05 -9.58 6.27
CA ALA A 214 -14.52 -8.27 6.62
C ALA A 214 -14.77 -7.22 5.53
N VAL A 215 -14.48 -7.55 4.27
CA VAL A 215 -14.72 -6.67 3.12
C VAL A 215 -16.21 -6.39 2.94
N ARG A 216 -17.06 -7.44 2.94
CA ARG A 216 -18.51 -7.30 2.75
C ARG A 216 -19.16 -6.47 3.85
N CYS A 217 -18.87 -6.77 5.11
CA CYS A 217 -19.44 -6.07 6.26
C CYS A 217 -18.90 -4.64 6.39
N THR A 218 -17.64 -4.39 6.01
CA THR A 218 -17.12 -3.01 5.91
C THR A 218 -17.90 -2.23 4.85
N GLY A 219 -18.11 -2.80 3.66
CA GLY A 219 -18.86 -2.14 2.58
C GLY A 219 -20.34 -1.89 2.93
N ALA A 220 -20.95 -2.78 3.71
CA ALA A 220 -22.33 -2.62 4.19
C ALA A 220 -22.49 -1.68 5.39
N ASN A 221 -21.38 -1.17 5.96
CA ASN A 221 -21.39 -0.29 7.12
C ASN A 221 -20.74 1.05 6.75
N ALA A 222 -21.57 2.08 6.51
CA ALA A 222 -21.12 3.40 6.07
C ALA A 222 -20.10 4.03 7.03
N ARG A 223 -20.23 3.81 8.35
CA ARG A 223 -19.28 4.30 9.35
C ARG A 223 -17.91 3.64 9.24
N LEU A 224 -17.87 2.30 9.14
CA LEU A 224 -16.63 1.55 8.98
C LEU A 224 -16.00 1.80 7.61
N LEU A 225 -16.80 1.84 6.55
CA LEU A 225 -16.36 2.18 5.19
C LEU A 225 -15.68 3.55 5.18
N HIS A 226 -16.33 4.58 5.72
CA HIS A 226 -15.72 5.91 5.84
C HIS A 226 -14.39 5.87 6.61
N THR A 227 -14.34 5.16 7.72
CA THR A 227 -13.14 5.08 8.57
C THR A 227 -11.98 4.38 7.85
N VAL A 228 -12.25 3.27 7.16
CA VAL A 228 -11.26 2.54 6.37
C VAL A 228 -10.79 3.38 5.18
N THR A 229 -11.71 4.00 4.43
CA THR A 229 -11.38 4.88 3.29
C THR A 229 -10.57 6.10 3.73
N HIS A 230 -10.91 6.75 4.84
CA HIS A 230 -10.15 7.87 5.42
C HIS A 230 -8.71 7.47 5.74
N ASN A 231 -8.52 6.31 6.38
CA ASN A 231 -7.20 5.77 6.68
C ASN A 231 -6.42 5.43 5.41
N MET A 232 -7.06 4.82 4.42
CA MET A 232 -6.44 4.46 3.14
C MET A 232 -6.02 5.69 2.34
N ALA A 233 -6.85 6.74 2.34
CA ALA A 233 -6.57 8.03 1.71
C ALA A 233 -5.42 8.80 2.38
N GLY A 234 -4.94 8.36 3.54
CA GLY A 234 -3.84 9.00 4.25
C GLY A 234 -4.22 10.31 4.95
N LEU A 235 -5.52 10.54 5.18
CA LEU A 235 -6.04 11.77 5.82
C LEU A 235 -5.85 11.81 7.34
N GLY A 236 -5.19 10.80 7.91
CA GLY A 236 -4.88 10.70 9.33
C GLY A 236 -5.35 9.38 9.96
N PRO A 237 -4.77 8.99 11.11
CA PRO A 237 -5.05 7.71 11.74
C PRO A 237 -6.39 7.73 12.50
N ARG A 238 -7.34 6.90 12.07
CA ARG A 238 -8.56 6.55 12.80
C ARG A 238 -8.55 5.06 13.12
N PRO A 239 -7.89 4.62 14.21
CA PRO A 239 -7.73 3.20 14.51
C PRO A 239 -9.07 2.53 14.78
N LEU A 240 -9.26 1.32 14.25
CA LEU A 240 -10.42 0.48 14.55
C LEU A 240 -10.25 -0.15 15.94
N THR A 241 -11.25 0.03 16.81
CA THR A 241 -11.32 -0.60 18.13
C THR A 241 -11.56 -2.12 18.01
N PRO A 242 -11.35 -2.90 19.08
CA PRO A 242 -11.72 -4.32 19.08
C PRO A 242 -13.19 -4.56 18.74
N LEU A 243 -14.10 -3.69 19.21
CA LEU A 243 -15.51 -3.74 18.85
C LEU A 243 -15.73 -3.49 17.36
N ASP A 244 -15.06 -2.49 16.78
CA ASP A 244 -15.11 -2.23 15.34
C ASP A 244 -14.62 -3.43 14.54
N ARG A 245 -13.63 -4.18 15.04
CA ARG A 245 -13.15 -5.40 14.39
C ARG A 245 -14.20 -6.51 14.41
N LEU A 246 -14.89 -6.72 15.52
CA LEU A 246 -15.99 -7.69 15.63
C LEU A 246 -17.16 -7.32 14.69
N GLN A 247 -17.48 -6.04 14.59
CA GLN A 247 -18.47 -5.52 13.65
C GLN A 247 -18.02 -5.64 12.19
N GLN A 248 -16.74 -5.35 11.93
CA GLN A 248 -16.12 -5.49 10.62
C GLN A 248 -16.20 -6.93 10.13
N ILE A 249 -16.01 -7.94 10.99
CA ILE A 249 -16.20 -9.34 10.60
C ILE A 249 -17.62 -9.83 10.84
N GLY A 250 -18.59 -8.93 11.10
CA GLY A 250 -20.01 -9.25 11.26
C GLY A 250 -20.36 -10.17 12.43
N LEU A 251 -19.50 -10.34 13.43
CA LEU A 251 -19.82 -11.11 14.65
C LEU A 251 -20.77 -10.33 15.57
N LEU A 252 -20.73 -8.99 15.52
CA LEU A 252 -21.63 -8.12 16.25
C LEU A 252 -22.29 -7.12 15.30
N PRO A 253 -23.57 -6.78 15.51
CA PRO A 253 -24.22 -5.69 14.78
C PRO A 253 -23.61 -4.35 15.20
N ASP A 254 -23.61 -3.39 14.27
CA ASP A 254 -23.28 -2.00 14.56
C ASP A 254 -24.54 -1.13 14.52
N PRO A 255 -25.10 -0.71 15.67
CA PRO A 255 -26.29 0.16 15.68
C PRO A 255 -26.03 1.53 15.06
N ARG A 256 -24.74 1.90 14.84
CA ARG A 256 -24.32 3.16 14.24
C ARG A 256 -23.86 2.98 12.79
N ALA A 257 -24.14 1.84 12.16
CA ALA A 257 -23.64 1.53 10.81
C ALA A 257 -24.01 2.59 9.75
N HIS A 258 -25.16 3.24 9.88
CA HIS A 258 -25.66 4.27 8.97
C HIS A 258 -25.11 5.68 9.27
N ARG A 259 -24.37 5.87 10.36
CA ARG A 259 -23.89 7.19 10.80
C ARG A 259 -22.46 7.40 10.33
N VAL A 260 -22.31 8.11 9.22
CA VAL A 260 -20.99 8.53 8.73
C VAL A 260 -20.40 9.52 9.74
N PRO A 261 -19.17 9.30 10.25
CA PRO A 261 -18.51 10.24 11.15
C PRO A 261 -18.34 11.60 10.46
N THR A 262 -18.82 12.67 11.07
CA THR A 262 -18.47 14.03 10.63
C THR A 262 -17.01 14.31 10.94
N ALA A 263 -16.36 15.11 10.09
CA ALA A 263 -14.97 15.50 10.22
C ALA A 263 -14.72 16.29 11.51
#